data_AF-A0A8S4BFK5-F1
#
_entry.id   AF-A0A8S4BFK5-F1
#
_cell.length_a   1.000
_cell.length_b   1.000
_cell.length_c   1.000
_cell.angle_alpha   90.00
_cell.angle_beta   90.00
_cell.angle_gamma   90.00
#
_symmetry.space_group_name_H-M   'P 1'
#
loop_
_entity.id
_entity.type
_entity.pdbx_description
1 polymer ?
#
loop_
_entity_poly.entity_id
_entity_poly.type
_entity_poly.pdbx_seq_one_letter_code
_entity_poly.pdbx_strand_id
1 'polypeptide(L)'
;MGGNGSTARNVSFGLDEDEKVKVIEGVKLSGDVLRRMRDSQGSDGIKPKPPSDSQKTSSDPKPAGPSSAEMQEEMRKNFERQQALVQEQLAKLAKREREASTLGGLDERTPTVIMERGKAHEEQQKAKQLVSVIAWVMSKVCSYSYR
;
A
#
# COMPACT_ATOMS: atom_id res chain seq x y z
N MET A 1 27.89 21.90 -14.89
CA MET A 1 26.92 21.47 -15.94
C MET A 1 25.56 21.38 -15.24
N GLY A 2 24.68 22.39 -15.19
CA GLY A 2 24.09 23.27 -16.22
C GLY A 2 22.58 22.95 -16.17
N GLY A 3 21.61 23.84 -15.94
CA GLY A 3 21.48 25.28 -16.12
C GLY A 3 20.07 25.50 -16.70
N ASN A 4 19.28 26.42 -16.14
CA ASN A 4 17.86 26.68 -16.47
C ASN A 4 17.63 27.32 -17.88
N GLY A 5 18.27 26.80 -18.92
CA GLY A 5 18.08 27.24 -20.30
C GLY A 5 18.33 26.09 -21.27
N SER A 6 17.28 25.37 -21.65
CA SER A 6 17.38 24.32 -22.66
C SER A 6 16.81 24.83 -23.98
N THR A 7 17.71 25.13 -24.92
CA THR A 7 17.46 24.97 -26.36
C THR A 7 16.60 23.74 -26.60
N ALA A 8 15.58 23.86 -27.45
CA ALA A 8 14.63 22.80 -27.75
C ALA A 8 15.36 21.49 -28.10
N ARG A 9 15.43 20.57 -27.13
CA ARG A 9 15.95 19.22 -27.32
C ARG A 9 14.78 18.35 -27.74
N ASN A 10 14.88 17.77 -28.93
CA ASN A 10 13.91 16.79 -29.37
C ASN A 10 14.08 15.51 -28.54
N VAL A 11 12.98 15.01 -28.00
CA VAL A 11 12.90 13.75 -27.25
C VAL A 11 11.79 12.92 -27.87
N SER A 12 12.09 11.66 -28.19
CA SER A 12 11.11 10.69 -28.68
C SER A 12 10.46 9.97 -27.50
N PHE A 13 9.16 9.75 -27.57
CA PHE A 13 8.41 8.96 -26.58
C PHE A 13 8.40 7.49 -27.00
N GLY A 14 8.65 6.58 -26.05
CA GLY A 14 8.46 5.15 -26.28
C GLY A 14 6.97 4.79 -26.33
N LEU A 15 6.59 3.87 -27.22
CA LEU A 15 5.24 3.31 -27.29
C LEU A 15 5.16 2.06 -26.42
N ASP A 16 4.01 1.86 -25.78
CA ASP A 16 3.64 0.66 -25.03
C ASP A 16 3.18 -0.46 -26.00
N GLU A 17 2.79 -1.63 -25.47
CA GLU A 17 2.37 -2.80 -26.26
C GLU A 17 1.20 -2.54 -27.21
N ASP A 18 0.33 -1.58 -26.87
CA ASP A 18 -0.79 -1.15 -27.73
C ASP A 18 -0.44 0.08 -28.59
N GLU A 19 0.84 0.27 -28.92
CA GLU A 19 1.35 1.35 -29.77
C GLU A 19 1.00 2.78 -29.28
N LYS A 20 0.77 2.93 -27.97
CA LYS A 20 0.34 4.19 -27.35
C LYS A 20 1.37 4.75 -26.38
N VAL A 21 1.43 6.08 -26.26
CA VAL A 21 2.30 6.76 -25.28
C VAL A 21 1.66 6.71 -23.91
N LYS A 22 2.37 6.14 -22.92
CA LYS A 22 1.93 6.10 -21.52
C LYS A 22 2.70 7.12 -20.69
N VAL A 23 1.97 7.99 -19.99
CA VAL A 23 2.57 8.93 -19.04
C VAL A 23 2.93 8.16 -17.76
N ILE A 24 4.20 8.22 -17.36
CA ILE A 24 4.71 7.56 -16.15
C ILE A 24 4.99 8.64 -15.10
N GLU A 25 4.39 8.48 -13.92
CA GLU A 25 4.69 9.32 -12.77
C GLU A 25 6.01 8.85 -12.12
N GLY A 26 6.94 9.78 -11.94
CA GLY A 26 8.25 9.50 -11.37
C GLY A 26 8.45 10.20 -10.03
N VAL A 27 9.15 9.55 -9.10
CA VAL A 27 9.59 10.16 -7.84
C VAL A 27 11.03 10.68 -8.02
N LYS A 28 11.25 11.97 -7.72
CA LYS A 28 12.58 12.56 -7.78
C LYS A 28 13.44 12.06 -6.62
N LEU A 29 14.51 11.33 -6.95
CA LEU A 29 15.49 10.90 -5.98
C LEU A 29 16.29 12.09 -5.44
N SER A 30 16.67 12.03 -4.16
CA SER A 30 17.57 13.02 -3.58
C SER A 30 18.99 12.88 -4.15
N GLY A 31 19.75 13.97 -4.10
CA GLY A 31 21.13 13.97 -4.58
C GLY A 31 22.01 12.90 -3.91
N ASP A 32 21.79 12.64 -2.62
CA ASP A 32 22.50 11.60 -1.87
C ASP A 32 22.25 10.19 -2.39
N VAL A 33 21.02 9.88 -2.78
CA VAL A 33 20.66 8.57 -3.33
C VAL A 33 21.30 8.39 -4.71
N LEU A 34 21.27 9.42 -5.55
CA LEU A 34 21.90 9.38 -6.88
C LEU A 34 23.42 9.21 -6.81
N ARG A 35 24.09 9.88 -5.86
CA ARG A 35 25.53 9.72 -5.63
C ARG A 35 25.85 8.28 -5.25
N ARG A 36 25.17 7.75 -4.23
CA ARG A 36 25.37 6.36 -3.79
C ARG A 36 25.14 5.36 -4.91
N MET A 37 24.09 5.49 -5.70
CA MET A 37 23.81 4.57 -6.81
C MET A 37 24.92 4.58 -7.87
N ARG A 38 25.47 5.77 -8.17
CA ARG A 38 26.61 5.90 -9.08
C ARG A 38 27.85 5.21 -8.53
N ASP A 39 28.15 5.44 -7.25
CA ASP A 39 29.31 4.86 -6.58
C ASP A 39 29.15 3.33 -6.45
N SER A 40 27.91 2.85 -6.25
CA SER A 40 27.57 1.42 -6.16
C SER A 40 27.77 0.68 -7.48
N GLN A 41 27.57 1.35 -8.61
CA GLN A 41 27.74 0.76 -9.94
C GLN A 41 29.20 0.75 -10.43
N GLY A 42 30.12 1.43 -9.73
CA GLY A 42 31.54 1.50 -10.07
C GLY A 42 32.49 0.78 -9.11
N SER A 43 32.01 0.25 -7.98
CA SER A 43 32.87 -0.38 -6.97
C SER A 43 32.76 -1.91 -6.98
N ASP A 44 33.39 -2.55 -7.96
CA ASP A 44 33.99 -3.86 -7.71
C ASP A 44 35.15 -3.64 -6.71
N GLY A 45 34.85 -3.87 -5.43
CA GLY A 45 35.81 -4.01 -4.34
C GLY A 45 36.61 -2.77 -3.93
N ILE A 46 36.17 -2.04 -2.90
CA ILE A 46 37.04 -1.58 -1.79
C ILE A 46 36.18 -1.48 -0.53
N LYS A 47 36.49 -2.36 0.42
CA LYS A 47 36.04 -2.37 1.82
C LYS A 47 36.42 -1.04 2.50
N PRO A 48 35.54 -0.40 3.29
CA PRO A 48 35.94 0.78 4.04
C PRO A 48 36.95 0.39 5.13
N LYS A 49 38.14 0.99 5.09
CA LYS A 49 39.14 0.94 6.17
C LYS A 49 38.63 1.79 7.35
N PRO A 50 38.64 1.30 8.60
CA PRO A 50 38.45 2.15 9.76
C PRO A 50 39.70 3.06 9.94
N PRO A 51 39.53 4.32 10.36
CA PRO A 51 40.65 5.22 10.62
C PRO A 51 41.46 4.72 11.82
N SER A 52 42.76 4.56 11.61
CA SER A 52 43.76 4.36 12.64
C SER A 52 44.18 5.74 13.14
N ASP A 53 43.90 6.04 14.41
CA ASP A 53 44.54 7.13 15.14
C ASP A 53 45.15 6.57 16.42
N SER A 54 46.46 6.73 16.54
CA SER A 54 47.27 6.39 17.70
C SER A 54 48.05 7.63 18.12
N GLN A 55 47.79 8.14 19.32
CA GLN A 55 48.64 8.96 20.22
C GLN A 55 47.75 9.97 20.98
N LYS A 56 47.97 10.39 22.23
CA LYS A 56 48.67 9.91 23.43
C LYS A 56 48.28 10.93 24.53
N THR A 57 47.96 10.45 25.74
CA THR A 57 47.96 11.15 27.07
C THR A 57 47.20 12.47 27.27
N SER A 58 46.18 12.44 28.14
CA SER A 58 46.01 13.38 29.26
C SER A 58 44.93 12.87 30.23
N SER A 59 45.32 12.70 31.49
CA SER A 59 44.49 12.39 32.64
C SER A 59 43.64 13.60 33.06
N ASP A 60 42.32 13.46 33.13
CA ASP A 60 41.42 14.25 33.97
C ASP A 60 40.11 13.47 34.21
N PRO A 61 39.36 13.75 35.30
CA PRO A 61 38.53 12.76 35.96
C PRO A 61 37.24 12.49 35.20
N LYS A 62 36.97 11.20 35.08
CA LYS A 62 35.70 10.58 34.73
C LYS A 62 34.52 11.33 35.39
N PRO A 63 33.60 11.95 34.63
CA PRO A 63 32.25 12.07 35.16
C PRO A 63 31.77 10.64 35.33
N ALA A 64 31.33 10.28 36.54
CA ALA A 64 30.63 9.02 36.76
C ALA A 64 29.37 9.07 35.88
N GLY A 65 29.51 8.63 34.64
CA GLY A 65 28.38 8.33 33.77
C GLY A 65 27.53 7.25 34.44
N PRO A 66 26.25 7.16 34.08
CA PRO A 66 25.33 6.21 34.68
C PRO A 66 25.98 4.83 34.71
N SER A 67 25.91 4.17 35.86
CA SER A 67 26.44 2.83 36.07
C SER A 67 25.94 1.94 34.93
N SER A 68 26.74 0.96 34.50
CA SER A 68 26.35 0.00 33.45
C SER A 68 24.95 -0.59 33.69
N ALA A 69 24.55 -0.72 34.96
CA ALA A 69 23.21 -1.14 35.37
C ALA A 69 22.10 -0.13 35.02
N GLU A 70 22.32 1.17 35.24
CA GLU A 70 21.35 2.23 34.91
C GLU A 70 21.16 2.33 33.39
N MET A 71 22.23 2.20 32.61
CA MET A 71 22.17 2.17 31.15
C MET A 71 21.43 0.94 30.61
N GLN A 72 21.58 -0.22 31.28
CA GLN A 72 20.85 -1.44 30.92
C GLN A 72 19.35 -1.32 31.26
N GLU A 73 19.02 -0.66 32.37
CA GLU A 73 17.63 -0.37 32.76
C GLU A 73 16.97 0.61 31.79
N GLU A 74 17.66 1.68 31.39
CA GLU A 74 17.17 2.61 30.37
C GLU A 74 16.92 1.92 29.02
N MET A 75 17.81 1.00 28.61
CA MET A 75 17.62 0.21 27.40
C MET A 75 16.36 -0.66 27.47
N ARG A 76 16.13 -1.34 28.60
CA ARG A 76 14.91 -2.14 28.82
C ARG A 76 13.65 -1.27 28.74
N LYS A 77 13.67 -0.12 29.43
CA LYS A 77 12.55 0.83 29.45
C LYS A 77 12.25 1.41 28.06
N ASN A 78 13.28 1.71 27.28
CA ASN A 78 13.11 2.18 25.90
C ASN A 78 12.53 1.09 24.99
N PHE A 79 12.96 -0.16 25.16
CA PHE A 79 12.42 -1.28 24.40
C PHE A 79 10.91 -1.50 24.70
N GLU A 80 10.52 -1.45 25.98
CA GLU A 80 9.12 -1.58 26.38
C GLU A 80 8.25 -0.44 25.82
N ARG A 81 8.75 0.80 25.86
CA ARG A 81 8.08 1.95 25.22
C ARG A 81 7.90 1.76 23.72
N GLN A 82 8.94 1.26 23.04
CA GLN A 82 8.86 0.98 21.61
C GLN A 82 7.85 -0.13 21.31
N GLN A 83 7.81 -1.19 22.10
CA GLN A 83 6.78 -2.23 21.97
C GLN A 83 5.37 -1.67 22.15
N ALA A 84 5.15 -0.82 23.15
CA ALA A 84 3.85 -0.19 23.39
C ALA A 84 3.42 0.69 22.20
N LEU A 85 4.34 1.47 21.65
CA LEU A 85 4.06 2.33 20.49
C LEU A 85 3.70 1.51 19.24
N VAL A 86 4.41 0.41 18.99
CA VAL A 86 4.10 -0.49 17.88
C VAL A 86 2.73 -1.13 18.06
N GLN A 87 2.40 -1.62 19.26
CA GLN A 87 1.08 -2.16 19.56
C GLN A 87 -0.03 -1.11 19.39
N GLU A 88 0.18 0.12 19.85
CA GLU A 88 -0.77 1.22 19.67
C GLU A 88 -0.99 1.54 18.18
N GLN A 89 0.08 1.61 17.38
CA GLN A 89 -0.03 1.85 15.94
C GLN A 89 -0.79 0.73 15.22
N LEU A 90 -0.54 -0.52 15.57
CA LEU A 90 -1.28 -1.66 15.04
C LEU A 90 -2.76 -1.61 15.44
N ALA A 91 -3.07 -1.31 16.70
CA ALA A 91 -4.44 -1.18 17.17
C ALA A 91 -5.18 -0.02 16.46
N LYS A 92 -4.49 1.11 16.25
CA LYS A 92 -5.03 2.26 15.52
C LYS A 92 -5.26 1.97 14.04
N LEU A 93 -4.36 1.21 13.41
CA LEU A 93 -4.53 0.74 12.03
C LEU A 93 -5.71 -0.25 11.92
N ALA A 94 -5.80 -1.22 12.83
CA ALA A 94 -6.92 -2.18 12.85
C ALA A 94 -8.27 -1.47 13.08
N LYS A 95 -8.30 -0.44 13.94
CA LYS A 95 -9.48 0.42 14.11
C LYS A 95 -9.81 1.19 12.83
N ARG A 96 -8.82 1.84 12.21
CA ARG A 96 -8.99 2.54 10.94
C ARG A 96 -9.45 1.61 9.83
N GLU A 97 -8.97 0.38 9.77
CA GLU A 97 -9.37 -0.62 8.77
C GLU A 97 -10.80 -1.09 8.98
N ARG A 98 -11.22 -1.31 10.24
CA ARG A 98 -12.63 -1.54 10.57
C ARG A 98 -13.48 -0.35 10.17
N GLU A 99 -13.06 0.86 10.53
CA GLU A 99 -13.77 2.10 10.19
C GLU A 99 -13.83 2.33 8.68
N ALA A 100 -12.75 2.11 7.94
CA ALA A 100 -12.70 2.19 6.49
C ALA A 100 -13.52 1.08 5.81
N SER A 101 -13.60 -0.11 6.40
CA SER A 101 -14.51 -1.16 5.94
C SER A 101 -15.97 -0.84 6.25
N THR A 102 -16.25 -0.15 7.36
CA THR A 102 -17.59 0.34 7.71
C THR A 102 -17.94 1.67 7.05
N LEU A 103 -17.00 2.43 6.50
CA LEU A 103 -17.26 3.72 5.85
C LEU A 103 -17.19 3.54 4.33
N GLY A 104 -16.13 2.95 3.80
CA GLY A 104 -16.00 2.56 2.38
C GLY A 104 -16.84 1.35 1.99
N GLY A 105 -17.29 0.53 2.96
CA GLY A 105 -18.21 -0.58 2.73
C GLY A 105 -19.66 -0.31 3.13
N LEU A 106 -19.96 0.83 3.77
CA LEU A 106 -21.33 1.22 4.06
C LEU A 106 -21.79 2.35 3.14
N ASP A 107 -20.98 3.34 2.80
CA ASP A 107 -21.46 4.47 1.99
C ASP A 107 -21.54 4.14 0.48
N GLU A 108 -20.59 3.33 -0.05
CA GLU A 108 -20.57 2.99 -1.48
C GLU A 108 -21.23 1.63 -1.80
N ARG A 109 -21.31 0.71 -0.82
CA ARG A 109 -22.01 -0.57 -1.00
C ARG A 109 -23.47 -0.54 -0.55
N THR A 110 -23.92 0.36 0.33
CA THR A 110 -25.34 0.30 0.75
C THR A 110 -26.34 0.79 -0.28
N PRO A 111 -26.17 1.90 -1.05
CA PRO A 111 -27.19 2.30 -2.01
C PRO A 111 -27.29 1.29 -3.17
N THR A 112 -26.15 0.76 -3.61
CA THR A 112 -26.06 -0.22 -4.69
C THR A 112 -26.60 -1.59 -4.26
N VAL A 113 -26.23 -2.11 -3.10
CA VAL A 113 -26.71 -3.42 -2.60
C VAL A 113 -28.19 -3.37 -2.16
N ILE A 114 -28.65 -2.27 -1.56
CA ILE A 114 -30.09 -2.12 -1.22
C ILE A 114 -30.93 -2.05 -2.50
N MET A 115 -30.49 -1.28 -3.51
CA MET A 115 -31.18 -1.20 -4.79
C MET A 115 -31.12 -2.53 -5.57
N GLU A 116 -29.97 -3.20 -5.58
CA GLU A 116 -29.80 -4.53 -6.20
C GLU A 116 -30.75 -5.55 -5.55
N ARG A 117 -30.85 -5.57 -4.22
CA ARG A 117 -31.77 -6.47 -3.51
C ARG A 117 -33.24 -6.18 -3.82
N GLY A 118 -33.60 -4.92 -4.01
CA GLY A 118 -34.94 -4.52 -4.47
C GLY A 118 -35.24 -5.00 -5.89
N LYS A 119 -34.30 -4.78 -6.83
CA LYS A 119 -34.43 -5.24 -8.22
C LYS A 119 -34.47 -6.77 -8.33
N ALA A 120 -33.62 -7.47 -7.58
CA ALA A 120 -33.62 -8.92 -7.52
C ALA A 120 -34.96 -9.49 -7.02
N HIS A 121 -35.60 -8.83 -6.05
CA HIS A 121 -36.91 -9.23 -5.56
C HIS A 121 -38.02 -8.98 -6.60
N GLU A 122 -37.97 -7.86 -7.32
CA GLU A 122 -38.90 -7.57 -8.43
C GLU A 122 -38.75 -8.60 -9.58
N GLU A 123 -37.52 -8.90 -9.99
CA GLU A 123 -37.24 -9.89 -11.02
C GLU A 123 -37.68 -11.29 -10.57
N GLN A 124 -37.50 -11.64 -9.30
CA GLN A 124 -37.98 -12.91 -8.76
C GLN A 124 -39.51 -13.03 -8.82
N GLN A 125 -40.26 -11.95 -8.58
CA GLN A 125 -41.72 -11.96 -8.72
C GLN A 125 -42.15 -12.10 -10.18
N LYS A 126 -41.48 -11.39 -11.10
CA LYS A 126 -41.71 -11.54 -12.55
C LYS A 126 -41.39 -12.96 -13.03
N ALA A 127 -40.30 -13.55 -12.56
CA ALA A 127 -39.92 -14.93 -12.87
C ALA A 127 -40.97 -15.93 -12.39
N LYS A 128 -41.53 -15.75 -11.17
CA LYS A 128 -42.64 -16.59 -10.68
C LYS A 128 -43.88 -16.50 -11.57
N GLN A 129 -44.24 -15.30 -12.04
CA GLN A 129 -45.35 -15.12 -12.96
C GLN A 129 -45.08 -15.80 -14.31
N LEU A 130 -43.88 -15.63 -14.86
CA LEU A 130 -43.46 -16.30 -16.10
C LEU A 130 -43.51 -17.82 -15.96
N VAL A 131 -43.00 -18.37 -14.85
CA VAL A 131 -43.08 -19.80 -14.55
C VAL A 131 -44.53 -20.28 -14.50
N SER A 132 -45.43 -19.51 -13.87
CA SER A 132 -46.86 -19.84 -13.82
C SER A 132 -47.51 -19.83 -15.21
N VAL A 133 -47.21 -18.83 -16.04
CA VAL A 133 -47.71 -18.74 -17.42
C VAL A 133 -47.19 -19.91 -18.26
N ILE A 134 -45.89 -20.20 -18.17
CA ILE A 134 -45.27 -21.32 -18.90
C ILE A 134 -45.92 -22.64 -18.46
N ALA A 135 -46.13 -22.87 -17.16
CA ALA A 135 -46.80 -24.06 -16.66
C ALA A 135 -48.24 -24.19 -17.20
N TRP A 136 -49.00 -23.09 -17.26
CA TRP A 136 -50.35 -23.09 -17.82
C TRP A 136 -50.36 -23.41 -19.33
N VAL A 137 -49.45 -22.81 -20.11
CA VAL A 137 -49.32 -23.09 -21.55
C VAL A 137 -48.94 -24.55 -21.77
N MET A 138 -47.97 -25.07 -21.02
CA MET A 138 -47.57 -26.47 -21.12
C MET A 138 -48.69 -27.42 -20.74
N SER A 139 -49.47 -27.12 -19.70
CA SER A 139 -50.66 -27.91 -19.34
C SER A 139 -51.69 -27.91 -20.48
N LYS A 140 -51.95 -26.76 -21.10
CA LYS A 140 -52.91 -26.63 -22.20
C LYS A 140 -52.45 -27.38 -23.46
N VAL A 141 -51.16 -27.29 -23.80
CA VAL A 141 -50.56 -28.03 -24.92
C VAL A 141 -50.62 -29.54 -24.66
N CYS A 142 -50.31 -29.97 -23.44
CA CYS A 142 -50.37 -31.37 -23.06
C CYS A 142 -51.81 -31.91 -23.13
N SER A 143 -52.80 -31.15 -22.64
CA SER A 143 -54.22 -31.52 -22.78
C SER A 143 -54.73 -31.52 -24.23
N TYR A 144 -54.16 -30.70 -25.11
CA TYR A 144 -54.53 -30.67 -26.53
C TYR A 144 -53.88 -31.83 -27.33
N SER A 145 -52.75 -32.34 -26.86
CA SER A 145 -52.04 -33.48 -27.47
C SER A 145 -52.57 -34.85 -27.03
N TYR A 146 -53.38 -34.91 -25.97
CA TYR A 146 -53.98 -36.13 -25.41
C TYR A 146 -55.48 -36.30 -25.75
N ARG A 147 -56.00 -35.47 -26.67
CA ARG A 147 -57.35 -35.58 -27.23
C ARG A 147 -57.24 -35.95 -28.71
#